data_AF-A0A0S3T3L3-F1
#
_entry.id   AF-A0A0S3T3L3-F1
#
_cell.length_a   1.000
_cell.length_b   1.000
_cell.length_c   1.000
_cell.angle_alpha   90.00
_cell.angle_beta   90.00
_cell.angle_gamma   90.00
#
_symmetry.space_group_name_H-M   'P 1'
#
loop_
_entity.id
_entity.type
_entity.pdbx_description
1 polymer ?
#
loop_
_entity_poly.entity_id
_entity_poly.type
_entity_poly.pdbx_seq_one_letter_code
_entity_poly.pdbx_strand_id
1 'polypeptide(L)'
;MTSYGQWTIMEETYFRMRFFIANTMCSNLCIISGNKDIINYSTDKFGNNLLHLAAHLGPLSDLNLRPGAALQMQREIQWFKAVEEVVHVKCREALNDEGKKPEEMFNETHKELMKDGEKWAKETAGTFAIVGVLVITVTFAALFTVPGGLHEDTGMPTLIKEKRFTVFIVADVISFLASILQY
;
A
#
# COMPACT_ATOMS: atom_id res chain seq x y z
N MET A 1 -31.60 6.81 7.13
CA MET A 1 -30.69 6.73 5.97
C MET A 1 -29.64 7.82 6.14
N THR A 2 -28.84 7.72 7.21
CA THR A 2 -27.44 7.25 7.22
C THR A 2 -26.46 8.31 6.69
N SER A 3 -26.16 9.24 7.60
CA SER A 3 -25.08 10.24 7.61
C SER A 3 -23.75 9.71 7.05
N TYR A 4 -23.46 8.42 7.19
CA TYR A 4 -22.23 7.75 6.72
C TYR A 4 -21.90 7.94 5.23
N GLY A 5 -22.90 8.06 4.35
CA GLY A 5 -22.65 8.22 2.90
C GLY A 5 -22.15 9.62 2.49
N GLN A 6 -22.41 10.65 3.30
CA GLN A 6 -21.94 12.01 3.00
C GLN A 6 -20.48 12.23 3.40
N TRP A 7 -19.97 11.52 4.43
CA TRP A 7 -18.60 11.67 4.92
C TRP A 7 -17.56 11.01 4.01
N THR A 8 -17.86 9.86 3.42
CA THR A 8 -16.96 9.18 2.47
C THR A 8 -16.74 10.03 1.21
N ILE A 9 -17.79 10.72 0.74
CA ILE A 9 -17.71 11.65 -0.38
C ILE A 9 -16.87 12.88 0.01
N MET A 10 -16.95 13.35 1.24
CA MET A 10 -16.11 14.46 1.74
C MET A 10 -14.63 14.10 1.83
N GLU A 11 -14.26 12.89 2.24
CA GLU A 11 -12.87 12.43 2.22
C GLU A 11 -12.34 12.20 0.80
N GLU A 12 -13.13 11.58 -0.07
CA GLU A 12 -12.73 11.32 -1.45
C GLU A 12 -12.65 12.61 -2.26
N THR A 13 -13.55 13.56 -1.99
CA THR A 13 -13.43 14.92 -2.52
C THR A 13 -12.26 15.66 -1.90
N TYR A 14 -11.95 15.53 -0.60
CA TYR A 14 -10.78 16.15 0.03
C TYR A 14 -9.46 15.58 -0.49
N PHE A 15 -9.36 14.26 -0.73
CA PHE A 15 -8.20 13.63 -1.34
C PHE A 15 -8.05 14.05 -2.81
N ARG A 16 -9.17 14.08 -3.55
CA ARG A 16 -9.23 14.69 -4.89
C ARG A 16 -8.93 16.18 -4.85
N MET A 17 -9.23 16.91 -3.77
CA MET A 17 -8.95 18.33 -3.61
C MET A 17 -7.50 18.56 -3.18
N ARG A 18 -6.87 17.69 -2.38
CA ARG A 18 -5.42 17.70 -2.11
C ARG A 18 -4.66 17.41 -3.40
N PHE A 19 -5.11 16.39 -4.14
CA PHE A 19 -4.56 16.04 -5.45
C PHE A 19 -4.77 17.17 -6.46
N PHE A 20 -5.98 17.71 -6.58
CA PHE A 20 -6.33 18.78 -7.52
C PHE A 20 -5.74 20.11 -7.11
N ILE A 21 -5.70 20.50 -5.83
CA ILE A 21 -5.04 21.73 -5.34
C ILE A 21 -3.54 21.61 -5.56
N ALA A 22 -2.90 20.47 -5.33
CA ALA A 22 -1.48 20.33 -5.63
C ALA A 22 -1.19 20.25 -7.12
N ASN A 23 -2.02 19.58 -7.93
CA ASN A 23 -1.87 19.56 -9.39
C ASN A 23 -2.17 20.94 -10.01
N THR A 24 -3.14 21.68 -9.45
CA THR A 24 -3.54 23.01 -9.90
C THR A 24 -2.62 24.09 -9.35
N MET A 25 -2.06 23.94 -8.14
CA MET A 25 -0.97 24.80 -7.65
C MET A 25 0.32 24.51 -8.41
N CYS A 26 0.67 23.24 -8.66
CA CYS A 26 1.83 22.91 -9.51
C CYS A 26 1.62 23.36 -10.95
N SER A 27 0.44 23.15 -11.55
CA SER A 27 0.17 23.56 -12.94
C SER A 27 0.00 25.07 -13.08
N ASN A 28 -0.70 25.76 -12.17
CA ASN A 28 -0.85 27.22 -12.23
C ASN A 28 0.43 27.94 -11.80
N LEU A 29 1.22 27.44 -10.83
CA LEU A 29 2.56 28.00 -10.60
C LEU A 29 3.50 27.70 -11.78
N CYS A 30 3.44 26.51 -12.38
CA CYS A 30 4.29 26.16 -13.55
C CYS A 30 3.93 27.00 -14.79
N ILE A 31 2.64 27.30 -15.00
CA ILE A 31 2.15 28.13 -16.12
C ILE A 31 2.36 29.63 -15.86
N ILE A 32 2.24 30.12 -14.62
CA ILE A 32 2.43 31.55 -14.30
C ILE A 32 3.92 31.91 -14.15
N SER A 33 4.76 30.98 -13.68
CA SER A 33 6.15 31.30 -13.31
C SER A 33 7.12 31.35 -14.49
N GLY A 34 6.97 30.51 -15.53
CA GLY A 34 7.95 30.42 -16.63
C GLY A 34 9.39 30.03 -16.22
N ASN A 35 9.70 30.04 -14.91
CA ASN A 35 10.95 29.70 -14.28
C ASN A 35 10.68 28.60 -13.24
N LYS A 36 11.28 27.43 -13.46
CA LYS A 36 11.26 26.31 -12.51
C LYS A 36 11.92 26.65 -11.15
N ASP A 37 12.65 27.76 -11.09
CA ASP A 37 13.44 28.19 -9.94
C ASP A 37 12.62 28.91 -8.85
N ILE A 38 11.47 29.51 -9.20
CA ILE A 38 10.70 30.40 -8.30
C ILE A 38 9.65 29.64 -7.47
N ILE A 39 9.20 28.48 -7.95
CA ILE A 39 8.18 27.65 -7.28
C ILE A 39 8.71 27.04 -5.96
N ASN A 40 10.00 27.18 -5.67
CA ASN A 40 10.72 26.24 -4.82
C ASN A 40 11.25 26.76 -3.47
N TYR A 41 10.86 27.95 -3.04
CA TYR A 41 11.30 28.43 -1.73
C TYR A 41 10.26 29.30 -1.02
N SER A 42 8.98 29.02 -1.21
CA SER A 42 7.94 29.60 -0.35
C SER A 42 7.78 28.72 0.90
N THR A 43 7.97 29.31 2.07
CA THR A 43 7.67 28.70 3.37
C THR A 43 6.38 29.29 3.92
N ASP A 44 5.64 28.51 4.71
CA ASP A 44 4.55 29.04 5.52
C ASP A 44 5.08 29.85 6.71
N LYS A 45 4.15 30.30 7.57
CA LYS A 45 4.46 31.05 8.80
C LYS A 45 5.23 30.26 9.88
N PHE A 46 5.45 28.96 9.66
CA PHE A 46 6.14 28.03 10.54
C PHE A 46 7.43 27.48 9.88
N GLY A 47 7.88 28.09 8.78
CA GLY A 47 9.05 27.64 8.04
C GLY A 47 8.81 26.35 7.21
N ASN A 48 7.59 25.84 7.12
CA ASN A 48 7.29 24.64 6.36
C ASN A 48 7.26 24.95 4.86
N ASN A 49 8.10 24.27 4.09
CA ASN A 49 8.00 24.23 2.63
C ASN A 49 6.94 23.20 2.18
N LEU A 50 6.69 23.13 0.87
CA LEU A 50 5.70 22.21 0.30
C LEU A 50 5.90 20.74 0.70
N LEU A 51 7.14 20.29 0.86
CA LEU A 51 7.46 18.92 1.25
C LEU A 51 7.17 18.67 2.75
N HIS A 52 7.35 19.66 3.62
CA HIS A 52 6.88 19.58 5.02
C HIS A 52 5.35 19.50 5.11
N LEU A 53 4.64 20.22 4.24
CA LEU A 53 3.17 20.14 4.19
C LEU A 53 2.71 18.77 3.69
N ALA A 54 3.43 18.17 2.74
CA ALA A 54 3.19 16.80 2.30
C ALA A 54 3.52 15.76 3.37
N ALA A 55 4.38 16.11 4.33
CA ALA A 55 4.74 15.24 5.45
C ALA A 55 3.62 15.06 6.49
N HIS A 56 2.58 15.92 6.45
CA HIS A 56 1.44 15.81 7.35
C HIS A 56 0.51 14.67 6.94
N LEU A 57 0.27 13.77 7.89
CA LEU A 57 -0.68 12.68 7.78
C LEU A 57 -2.05 13.22 7.35
N GLY A 58 -2.58 12.67 6.26
CA GLY A 58 -3.95 12.94 5.83
C GLY A 58 -4.99 12.50 6.86
N PRO A 59 -6.26 12.89 6.69
CA PRO A 59 -7.32 12.34 7.52
C PRO A 59 -7.25 10.81 7.52
N LEU A 60 -7.34 10.21 8.71
CA LEU A 60 -7.39 8.76 8.86
C LEU A 60 -8.64 8.28 8.15
N SER A 61 -8.44 7.47 7.10
CA SER A 61 -9.57 6.85 6.43
C SER A 61 -10.29 5.99 7.47
N ASP A 62 -11.60 6.19 7.64
CA ASP A 62 -12.45 5.50 8.63
C ASP A 62 -12.59 3.98 8.37
N LEU A 63 -11.82 3.47 7.40
CA LEU A 63 -11.39 2.09 7.25
C LEU A 63 -10.55 1.68 8.48
N ASN A 64 -11.19 1.56 9.64
CA ASN A 64 -10.64 0.96 10.88
C ASN A 64 -10.27 -0.53 10.72
N LEU A 65 -10.10 -0.99 9.49
CA LEU A 65 -9.65 -2.31 9.08
C LEU A 65 -8.12 -2.29 9.05
N ARG A 66 -7.50 -3.31 9.64
CA ARG A 66 -6.04 -3.48 9.71
C ARG A 66 -5.31 -3.39 8.33
N PRO A 67 -5.88 -3.89 7.20
CA PRO A 67 -5.35 -3.61 5.86
C PRO A 67 -5.33 -2.12 5.48
N GLY A 68 -6.26 -1.33 6.02
CA GLY A 68 -6.41 0.10 5.76
C GLY A 68 -5.19 0.91 6.19
N ALA A 69 -4.56 0.56 7.32
CA ALA A 69 -3.35 1.24 7.79
C ALA A 69 -2.17 1.07 6.80
N ALA A 70 -1.95 -0.15 6.31
CA ALA A 70 -0.89 -0.43 5.34
C ALA A 70 -1.14 0.26 3.99
N LEU A 71 -2.38 0.22 3.49
CA LEU A 71 -2.77 0.88 2.24
C LEU A 71 -2.73 2.41 2.35
N GLN A 72 -3.13 2.96 3.49
CA GLN A 72 -3.01 4.39 3.77
C GLN A 72 -1.53 4.80 3.81
N MET A 73 -0.68 4.04 4.50
CA MET A 73 0.76 4.31 4.53
C MET A 73 1.37 4.29 3.13
N GLN A 74 1.01 3.30 2.30
CA GLN A 74 1.47 3.22 0.92
C GLN A 74 1.10 4.47 0.11
N ARG A 75 -0.14 4.97 0.30
CA ARG A 75 -0.64 6.17 -0.37
C ARG A 75 0.11 7.42 0.08
N GLU A 76 0.32 7.58 1.38
CA GLU A 76 1.05 8.73 1.94
C GLU A 76 2.53 8.74 1.49
N ILE A 77 3.17 7.56 1.38
CA ILE A 77 4.52 7.44 0.80
C ILE A 77 4.54 7.86 -0.67
N GLN A 78 3.60 7.38 -1.48
CA GLN A 78 3.50 7.75 -2.89
C GLN A 78 3.27 9.24 -3.06
N TRP A 79 2.40 9.81 -2.22
CA TRP A 79 2.14 11.23 -2.18
C TRP A 79 3.40 12.05 -1.85
N PHE A 80 4.09 11.68 -0.78
CA PHE A 80 5.32 12.35 -0.35
C PHE A 80 6.39 12.31 -1.45
N LYS A 81 6.59 11.16 -2.10
CA LYS A 81 7.54 11.01 -3.23
C LYS A 81 7.14 11.84 -4.45
N ALA A 82 5.86 11.90 -4.79
CA ALA A 82 5.38 12.71 -5.90
C ALA A 82 5.67 14.21 -5.67
N VAL A 83 5.48 14.69 -4.43
CA VAL A 83 5.85 16.07 -4.08
C VAL A 83 7.37 16.25 -4.07
N GLU A 84 8.13 15.28 -3.57
CA GLU A 84 9.59 15.29 -3.53
C GLU A 84 10.22 15.42 -4.93
N GLU A 85 9.60 14.81 -5.94
CA GLU A 85 10.06 14.86 -7.34
C GLU A 85 9.81 16.23 -8.00
N VAL A 86 8.77 16.95 -7.56
CA VAL A 86 8.40 18.26 -8.11
C VAL A 86 9.19 19.40 -7.46
N VAL A 87 9.53 19.27 -6.18
CA VAL A 87 10.28 20.29 -5.44
C VAL A 87 11.79 20.24 -5.70
N HIS A 88 12.47 21.36 -5.47
CA HIS A 88 13.91 21.50 -5.59
C HIS A 88 14.59 20.74 -4.46
N VAL A 89 15.78 20.23 -4.73
CA VAL A 89 16.58 19.46 -3.76
C VAL A 89 16.76 20.21 -2.42
N LYS A 90 16.87 21.54 -2.47
CA LYS A 90 16.94 22.39 -1.26
C LYS A 90 15.75 22.24 -0.31
N CYS A 91 14.54 21.94 -0.81
CA CYS A 91 13.37 21.72 0.04
C CYS A 91 13.50 20.45 0.89
N ARG A 92 14.26 19.46 0.42
CA ARG A 92 14.48 18.17 1.11
C ARG A 92 15.37 18.34 2.34
N GLU A 93 16.28 19.31 2.28
CA GLU A 93 17.25 19.57 3.36
C GLU A 93 16.88 20.75 4.26
N ALA A 94 15.90 21.56 3.84
CA ALA A 94 15.43 22.69 4.60
C ALA A 94 14.85 22.26 5.95
N LEU A 95 15.10 23.06 6.97
CA LEU A 95 14.54 22.89 8.30
C LEU A 95 13.34 23.83 8.46
N ASN A 96 12.29 23.36 9.12
CA ASN A 96 11.21 24.22 9.59
C ASN A 96 11.61 24.97 10.88
N ASP A 97 10.70 25.76 11.44
CA ASP A 97 10.94 26.51 12.68
C ASP A 97 11.17 25.60 13.91
N GLU A 98 10.74 24.34 13.84
CA GLU A 98 11.04 23.31 14.86
C GLU A 98 12.42 22.65 14.66
N GLY A 99 13.15 23.02 13.61
CA GLY A 99 14.46 22.44 13.30
C GLY A 99 14.39 21.06 12.66
N LYS A 100 13.23 20.64 12.13
CA LYS A 100 13.02 19.31 11.53
C LYS A 100 13.09 19.37 10.01
N LYS A 101 13.57 18.29 9.41
CA LYS A 101 13.49 18.06 7.96
C LYS A 101 12.11 17.50 7.56
N PRO A 102 11.70 17.62 6.27
CA PRO A 102 10.45 17.06 5.80
C PRO A 102 10.34 15.54 6.01
N GLU A 103 11.43 14.80 5.78
CA GLU A 103 11.47 13.34 5.94
C GLU A 103 11.35 12.92 7.41
N GLU A 104 12.00 13.67 8.31
CA GLU A 104 11.90 13.45 9.75
C GLU A 104 10.47 13.70 10.23
N MET A 105 9.86 14.81 9.81
CA MET A 105 8.46 15.12 10.07
C MET A 105 7.51 14.03 9.51
N PHE A 106 7.78 13.51 8.32
CA PHE A 106 6.97 12.44 7.72
C PHE A 106 7.01 11.19 8.60
N ASN A 107 8.20 10.75 8.99
CA ASN A 107 8.40 9.56 9.83
C ASN A 107 7.77 9.71 11.21
N GLU A 108 7.86 10.90 11.82
CA GLU A 108 7.22 11.18 13.11
C GLU A 108 5.70 11.11 13.01
N THR A 109 5.13 11.77 12.02
CA THR A 109 3.66 11.89 11.88
C THR A 109 3.03 10.54 11.49
N HIS A 110 3.76 9.70 10.76
CA HIS A 110 3.28 8.40 10.28
C HIS A 110 3.71 7.21 11.15
N LYS A 111 4.36 7.44 12.30
CA LYS A 111 4.95 6.38 13.13
C LYS A 111 3.95 5.32 13.57
N GLU A 112 2.78 5.74 14.07
CA GLU A 112 1.75 4.80 14.53
C GLU A 112 1.12 4.05 13.35
N LEU A 113 0.86 4.74 12.23
CA LEU A 113 0.36 4.13 11.01
C LEU A 113 1.32 3.06 10.46
N MET A 114 2.62 3.33 10.53
CA MET A 114 3.67 2.39 10.10
C MET A 114 3.71 1.16 11.02
N LYS A 115 3.57 1.33 12.34
CA LYS A 115 3.49 0.20 13.28
C LYS A 115 2.27 -0.67 13.01
N ASP A 116 1.11 -0.06 12.77
CA ASP A 116 -0.12 -0.79 12.48
C ASP A 116 -0.05 -1.53 11.14
N GLY A 117 0.50 -0.88 10.11
CA GLY A 117 0.77 -1.50 8.82
C GLY A 117 1.79 -2.65 8.90
N GLU A 118 2.85 -2.49 9.71
CA GLU A 118 3.84 -3.54 9.94
C GLU A 118 3.23 -4.75 10.67
N LYS A 119 2.43 -4.49 11.71
CA LYS A 119 1.72 -5.54 12.44
C LYS A 119 0.77 -6.31 11.52
N TRP A 120 0.01 -5.59 10.69
CA TRP A 120 -0.86 -6.20 9.69
C TRP A 120 -0.07 -7.12 8.76
N ALA A 121 1.00 -6.62 8.16
CA ALA A 121 1.80 -7.37 7.20
C ALA A 121 2.39 -8.64 7.83
N LYS A 122 2.86 -8.57 9.09
CA LYS A 122 3.38 -9.72 9.84
C LYS A 122 2.31 -10.78 10.09
N GLU A 123 1.14 -10.37 10.55
CA GLU A 123 0.03 -11.31 10.83
C GLU A 123 -0.48 -11.97 9.54
N THR A 124 -0.67 -11.17 8.49
CA THR A 124 -1.07 -11.66 7.16
C THR A 124 -0.04 -12.63 6.58
N ALA A 125 1.26 -12.31 6.66
CA ALA A 125 2.33 -13.21 6.24
C ALA A 125 2.34 -14.51 7.05
N GLY A 126 2.10 -14.43 8.36
CA GLY A 126 1.97 -15.60 9.24
C GLY A 126 0.82 -16.52 8.83
N THR A 127 -0.37 -15.95 8.57
CA THR A 127 -1.52 -16.71 8.06
C THR A 127 -1.21 -17.36 6.72
N PHE A 128 -0.61 -16.63 5.77
CA PHE A 128 -0.22 -17.19 4.48
C PHE A 128 0.83 -18.30 4.59
N ALA A 129 1.78 -18.20 5.53
CA ALA A 129 2.75 -19.26 5.77
C ALA A 129 2.06 -20.54 6.26
N ILE A 130 1.12 -20.45 7.21
CA ILE A 130 0.35 -21.59 7.71
C ILE A 130 -0.47 -22.23 6.57
N VAL A 131 -1.16 -21.41 5.79
CA VAL A 131 -1.93 -21.87 4.62
C VAL A 131 -1.03 -22.53 3.59
N GLY A 132 0.14 -21.95 3.29
CA GLY A 132 1.12 -22.51 2.37
C GLY A 132 1.62 -23.87 2.82
N VAL A 133 1.94 -24.03 4.11
CA VAL A 133 2.30 -25.32 4.70
C VAL A 133 1.17 -26.33 4.54
N LEU A 134 -0.08 -25.94 4.80
CA LEU A 134 -1.24 -26.81 4.65
C LEU A 134 -1.41 -27.30 3.20
N VAL A 135 -1.31 -26.40 2.22
CA VAL A 135 -1.39 -26.75 0.79
C VAL A 135 -0.27 -27.70 0.38
N ILE A 136 0.97 -27.44 0.83
CA ILE A 136 2.12 -28.33 0.57
C ILE A 136 1.86 -29.72 1.16
N THR A 137 1.40 -29.81 2.41
CA THR A 137 1.11 -31.08 3.08
C THR A 137 0.00 -31.85 2.39
N VAL A 138 -1.13 -31.20 2.04
CA VAL A 138 -2.25 -31.84 1.34
C VAL A 138 -1.82 -32.32 -0.05
N THR A 139 -1.08 -31.50 -0.80
CA THR A 139 -0.58 -31.86 -2.12
C THR A 139 0.38 -33.04 -2.04
N PHE A 140 1.29 -33.05 -1.06
CA PHE A 140 2.21 -34.15 -0.82
C PHE A 140 1.47 -35.43 -0.43
N ALA A 141 0.52 -35.35 0.51
CA ALA A 141 -0.30 -36.49 0.89
C ALA A 141 -1.08 -37.04 -0.30
N ALA A 142 -1.75 -36.18 -1.07
CA ALA A 142 -2.46 -36.57 -2.28
C ALA A 142 -1.52 -37.30 -3.26
N LEU A 143 -0.33 -36.76 -3.53
CA LEU A 143 0.68 -37.38 -4.40
C LEU A 143 0.93 -38.87 -4.12
N PHE A 144 1.02 -39.24 -2.84
CA PHE A 144 1.36 -40.60 -2.40
C PHE A 144 0.16 -41.47 -2.03
N THR A 145 -1.02 -40.88 -1.86
CA THR A 145 -2.24 -41.60 -1.44
C THR A 145 -3.25 -41.84 -2.56
N VAL A 146 -3.04 -41.32 -3.79
CA VAL A 146 -3.97 -41.63 -4.88
C VAL A 146 -3.83 -43.11 -5.31
N PRO A 147 -4.95 -43.87 -5.39
CA PRO A 147 -4.93 -45.22 -5.92
C PRO A 147 -4.56 -45.16 -7.42
N GLY A 148 -3.41 -45.72 -7.76
CA GLY A 148 -2.82 -45.67 -9.10
C GLY A 148 -1.32 -45.96 -9.12
N GLY A 149 -0.65 -45.80 -7.96
CA GLY A 149 0.76 -46.15 -7.80
C GLY A 149 1.73 -45.20 -8.51
N LEU A 150 3.03 -45.42 -8.26
CA LEU A 150 4.12 -44.76 -8.95
C LEU A 150 4.45 -45.58 -10.22
N HIS A 151 4.67 -44.93 -11.37
CA HIS A 151 5.15 -45.67 -12.54
C HIS A 151 6.54 -46.28 -12.24
N GLU A 152 6.67 -47.61 -12.35
CA GLU A 152 7.87 -48.37 -11.97
C GLU A 152 9.13 -47.96 -12.75
N ASP A 153 8.99 -47.38 -13.94
CA ASP A 153 10.14 -47.00 -14.80
C ASP A 153 10.66 -45.58 -14.58
N THR A 154 9.87 -44.70 -13.94
CA THR A 154 10.18 -43.25 -13.88
C THR A 154 10.01 -42.62 -12.50
N GLY A 155 9.38 -43.31 -11.55
CA GLY A 155 9.16 -42.78 -10.21
C GLY A 155 8.18 -41.59 -10.15
N MET A 156 7.39 -41.37 -11.21
CA MET A 156 6.46 -40.24 -11.30
C MET A 156 5.02 -40.68 -10.97
N PRO A 157 4.26 -39.87 -10.20
CA PRO A 157 2.86 -40.13 -9.89
C PRO A 157 1.99 -40.08 -11.15
N THR A 158 1.27 -41.17 -11.42
CA THR A 158 0.48 -41.40 -12.65
C THR A 158 -0.58 -40.32 -12.92
N LEU A 159 -1.09 -39.66 -11.87
CA LEU A 159 -2.18 -38.69 -11.97
C LEU A 159 -1.79 -37.23 -12.18
N ILE A 160 -0.50 -36.85 -12.05
CA ILE A 160 -0.07 -35.47 -12.40
C ILE A 160 -0.28 -35.19 -13.90
N LYS A 161 -0.27 -36.23 -14.74
CA LYS A 161 -0.52 -36.11 -16.19
C LYS A 161 -1.99 -35.87 -16.54
N GLU A 162 -2.93 -36.14 -15.63
CA GLU A 162 -4.37 -35.95 -15.87
C GLU A 162 -4.73 -34.47 -15.70
N LYS A 163 -5.02 -33.78 -16.81
CA LYS A 163 -5.40 -32.35 -16.85
C LYS A 163 -6.50 -31.98 -15.83
N ARG A 164 -7.40 -32.92 -15.51
CA ARG A 164 -8.51 -32.73 -14.55
C ARG A 164 -8.02 -32.52 -13.12
N PHE A 165 -6.97 -33.23 -12.70
CA PHE A 165 -6.42 -33.12 -11.35
C PHE A 165 -5.66 -31.81 -11.17
N THR A 166 -4.91 -31.36 -12.17
CA THR A 166 -4.26 -30.04 -12.16
C THR A 166 -5.27 -28.91 -12.09
N VAL A 167 -6.36 -28.97 -12.88
CA VAL A 167 -7.42 -27.95 -12.85
C VAL A 167 -8.12 -27.92 -11.49
N PHE A 168 -8.34 -29.08 -10.86
CA PHE A 168 -8.89 -29.15 -9.50
C PHE A 168 -7.98 -28.49 -8.46
N ILE A 169 -6.69 -28.81 -8.44
CA ILE A 169 -5.71 -28.20 -7.53
C ILE A 169 -5.64 -26.68 -7.74
N VAL A 170 -5.60 -26.22 -8.99
CA VAL A 170 -5.56 -24.80 -9.32
C VAL A 170 -6.84 -24.09 -8.87
N ALA A 171 -8.00 -24.70 -9.09
CA ALA A 171 -9.29 -24.13 -8.67
C ALA A 171 -9.40 -24.03 -7.14
N ASP A 172 -8.94 -25.05 -6.42
CA ASP A 172 -8.94 -25.08 -4.95
C ASP A 172 -8.04 -23.99 -4.36
N VAL A 173 -6.83 -23.82 -4.90
CA VAL A 173 -5.91 -22.74 -4.51
C VAL A 173 -6.51 -21.36 -4.82
N ILE A 174 -7.12 -21.17 -5.99
CA ILE A 174 -7.78 -19.89 -6.35
C ILE A 174 -8.96 -19.61 -5.42
N SER A 175 -9.80 -20.61 -5.13
CA SER A 175 -10.93 -20.48 -4.22
C SER A 175 -10.47 -20.10 -2.80
N PHE A 176 -9.37 -20.69 -2.34
CA PHE A 176 -8.79 -20.40 -1.03
C PHE A 176 -8.22 -18.98 -0.96
N LEU A 177 -7.48 -18.55 -1.99
CA LEU A 177 -6.96 -17.18 -2.09
C LEU A 177 -8.09 -16.14 -2.18
N ALA A 178 -9.15 -16.45 -2.92
CA ALA A 178 -10.32 -15.58 -3.01
C ALA A 178 -11.04 -15.42 -1.67
N SER A 179 -11.13 -16.49 -0.87
CA SER A 179 -11.69 -16.46 0.48
C SER A 179 -10.88 -15.57 1.43
N ILE A 180 -9.54 -15.62 1.35
CA ILE A 180 -8.66 -14.78 2.18
C ILE A 180 -8.76 -13.31 1.79
N LEU A 181 -8.93 -12.99 0.51
CA LEU A 181 -9.06 -11.61 0.04
C LEU A 181 -10.42 -10.97 0.37
N GLN A 182 -11.41 -11.75 0.81
CA GLN A 182 -12.75 -11.30 1.18
C GLN A 182 -12.94 -11.01 2.68
N TYR A 183 -11.88 -11.08 3.48
CA TYR A 183 -11.89 -10.79 4.93
C TYR A 183 -10.85 -9.73 5.29
#